data_AF-A0A519T3I4-F1
#
_entry.id   AF-A0A519T3I4-F1
#
_cell.length_a   1.000
_cell.length_b   1.000
_cell.length_c   1.000
_cell.angle_alpha   90.00
_cell.angle_beta   90.00
_cell.angle_gamma   90.00
#
_symmetry.space_group_name_H-M   'P 1'
#
loop_
_entity.id
_entity.type
_entity.pdbx_description
1 polymer ?
#
loop_
_entity_poly.entity_id
_entity_poly.type
_entity_poly.pdbx_seq_one_letter_code
_entity_poly.pdbx_strand_id
1 'polypeptide(L)' 'DARQRALAAGALGGGISGSGPSIFMLNKDKATAHAAAEAMGHVYQKMGIEYHLHVGPIASAGARVVATT' A
#
# COMPACT_ATOMS: atom_id res chain seq x y z
N ASP A 1 7.54 -5.14 -11.00
CA ASP A 1 6.16 -5.46 -11.39
C ASP A 1 5.11 -4.74 -10.54
N ALA A 2 5.02 -5.00 -9.22
CA ALA A 2 4.00 -4.39 -8.34
C ALA A 2 3.81 -2.87 -8.50
N ARG A 3 4.91 -2.08 -8.45
CA ARG A 3 4.88 -0.63 -8.70
C ARG A 3 4.29 -0.27 -10.07
N GLN A 4 4.68 -0.97 -11.12
CA GLN A 4 4.21 -0.69 -12.49
C GLN A 4 2.71 -0.96 -12.63
N ARG A 5 2.21 -2.04 -12.02
CA ARG A 5 0.77 -2.35 -12.03
C ARG A 5 -0.05 -1.37 -11.21
N ALA A 6 0.47 -0.93 -10.07
CA ALA A 6 -0.17 0.13 -9.29
C ALA A 6 -0.24 1.45 -10.06
N LEU A 7 0.83 1.84 -10.77
CA LEU A 7 0.81 3.02 -11.65
C LEU A 7 -0.23 2.87 -12.78
N ALA A 8 -0.31 1.69 -13.40
CA ALA A 8 -1.34 1.40 -14.41
C ALA A 8 -2.77 1.42 -13.85
N ALA A 9 -2.95 1.14 -12.56
CA ALA A 9 -4.21 1.27 -11.84
C ALA A 9 -4.55 2.71 -11.39
N GLY A 10 -3.70 3.69 -11.75
CA GLY A 10 -3.94 5.11 -11.49
C GLY A 10 -3.20 5.70 -10.28
N ALA A 11 -2.35 4.91 -9.60
CA ALA A 11 -1.53 5.44 -8.51
C ALA A 11 -0.64 6.60 -8.98
N LEU A 12 -0.45 7.61 -8.12
CA LEU A 12 0.38 8.78 -8.44
C LEU A 12 1.86 8.43 -8.53
N GLY A 13 2.31 7.52 -7.68
CA GLY A 13 3.71 7.20 -7.51
C GLY A 13 3.97 6.40 -6.25
N GLY A 14 5.16 5.85 -6.13
CA GLY A 14 5.53 5.01 -5.01
C GLY A 14 6.85 4.31 -5.24
N GLY A 15 7.27 3.54 -4.24
CA GLY A 15 8.57 2.90 -4.21
C GLY A 15 8.73 2.00 -2.99
N ILE A 16 9.98 1.69 -2.67
CA ILE A 16 10.34 0.91 -1.48
C ILE A 16 10.03 1.76 -0.24
N SER A 17 9.34 1.18 0.72
CA SER A 17 9.08 1.80 2.02
C SER A 17 10.28 1.56 2.95
N GLY A 18 10.99 2.61 3.31
CA GLY A 18 12.22 2.50 4.10
C GLY A 18 13.30 1.69 3.38
N SER A 19 13.87 0.69 4.07
CA SER A 19 14.82 -0.27 3.49
C SER A 19 14.16 -1.45 2.77
N GLY A 20 12.83 -1.51 2.72
CA GLY A 20 12.10 -2.67 2.20
C GLY A 20 11.99 -3.83 3.21
N PRO A 21 11.35 -4.95 2.84
CA PRO A 21 10.87 -5.32 1.49
C PRO A 21 9.54 -4.69 1.07
N SER A 22 8.88 -3.97 1.99
CA SER A 22 7.58 -3.34 1.74
C SER A 22 7.63 -2.31 0.61
N ILE A 23 6.54 -2.23 -0.15
CA ILE A 23 6.33 -1.22 -1.20
C ILE A 23 5.12 -0.38 -0.81
N PHE A 24 5.19 0.93 -1.03
CA PHE A 24 4.06 1.85 -0.84
C PHE A 24 3.70 2.53 -2.16
N MET A 25 2.43 2.93 -2.29
CA MET A 25 1.91 3.69 -3.41
C MET A 25 1.00 4.82 -2.90
N LEU A 26 1.26 6.05 -3.35
CA LEU A 26 0.44 7.22 -3.10
C LEU A 26 -0.69 7.31 -4.12
N ASN A 27 -1.88 7.66 -3.66
CA ASN A 27 -3.09 7.70 -4.46
C ASN A 27 -3.87 8.97 -4.13
N LYS A 28 -4.58 9.52 -5.12
CA LYS A 28 -5.38 10.75 -4.93
C LYS A 28 -6.71 10.48 -4.22
N ASP A 29 -7.28 9.31 -4.43
CA ASP A 29 -8.58 8.93 -3.88
C ASP A 29 -8.60 7.46 -3.44
N LYS A 30 -9.65 7.12 -2.68
CA LYS A 30 -9.84 5.80 -2.10
C LYS A 30 -10.02 4.71 -3.16
N ALA A 31 -10.73 5.00 -4.25
CA ALA A 31 -10.99 4.01 -5.30
C ALA A 31 -9.68 3.57 -5.97
N THR A 32 -8.85 4.54 -6.34
CA THR A 32 -7.51 4.31 -6.89
C THR A 32 -6.63 3.55 -5.90
N ALA A 33 -6.69 3.88 -4.60
CA ALA A 33 -5.91 3.20 -3.58
C ALA A 33 -6.24 1.70 -3.46
N HIS A 34 -7.52 1.34 -3.51
CA HIS A 34 -7.94 -0.07 -3.52
C HIS A 34 -7.56 -0.79 -4.81
N ALA A 35 -7.75 -0.16 -5.98
CA ALA A 35 -7.36 -0.73 -7.27
C ALA A 35 -5.84 -0.99 -7.34
N ALA A 36 -5.03 -0.04 -6.87
CA ALA A 36 -3.58 -0.20 -6.78
C ALA A 36 -3.20 -1.34 -5.82
N ALA A 37 -3.85 -1.44 -4.66
CA ALA A 37 -3.59 -2.51 -3.69
C ALA A 37 -3.90 -3.90 -4.26
N GLU A 38 -5.04 -4.08 -4.93
CA GLU A 38 -5.40 -5.32 -5.62
C GLU A 38 -4.40 -5.67 -6.73
N ALA A 39 -3.99 -4.67 -7.52
CA ALA A 39 -3.01 -4.85 -8.59
C ALA A 39 -1.63 -5.28 -8.07
N MET A 40 -1.21 -4.76 -6.91
CA MET A 40 0.01 -5.18 -6.22
C MET A 40 -0.14 -6.58 -5.63
N GLY A 41 -1.24 -6.88 -4.94
CA GLY A 41 -1.50 -8.18 -4.32
C GLY A 41 -1.46 -9.33 -5.33
N HIS A 42 -2.05 -9.14 -6.51
CA HIS A 42 -2.01 -10.13 -7.59
C HIS A 42 -0.59 -10.52 -8.04
N VAL A 43 0.39 -9.60 -7.93
CA VAL A 43 1.80 -9.93 -8.26
C VAL A 43 2.33 -10.95 -7.27
N TYR A 44 2.21 -10.66 -5.98
CA TYR A 44 2.72 -11.52 -4.92
C TYR A 44 1.97 -12.85 -4.87
N GLN A 45 0.66 -12.83 -5.08
CA GLN A 45 -0.16 -14.03 -5.22
C GLN A 45 0.34 -14.94 -6.35
N LYS A 46 0.61 -14.39 -7.55
CA LYS A 46 1.15 -15.16 -8.68
C LYS A 46 2.54 -15.72 -8.41
N MET A 47 3.33 -15.06 -7.58
CA MET A 47 4.64 -15.52 -7.15
C MET A 47 4.58 -16.54 -6.01
N GLY A 48 3.40 -16.79 -5.43
CA GLY A 48 3.24 -17.65 -4.26
C GLY A 48 3.88 -17.06 -2.99
N ILE A 49 4.07 -15.75 -2.94
CA ILE A 49 4.65 -15.04 -1.79
C ILE A 49 3.52 -14.57 -0.89
N GLU A 50 3.60 -14.83 0.42
CA GLU A 50 2.65 -14.30 1.40
C GLU A 50 2.78 -12.78 1.50
N TYR A 51 1.64 -12.07 1.62
CA TYR A 51 1.63 -10.61 1.69
C TYR A 51 0.44 -10.10 2.52
N HIS A 52 0.59 -8.87 3.00
CA HIS A 52 -0.48 -8.09 3.60
C HIS A 52 -0.69 -6.79 2.83
N LEU A 53 -1.95 -6.39 2.69
CA LEU A 53 -2.31 -5.10 2.11
C LEU A 53 -2.86 -4.18 3.20
N HIS A 54 -2.29 -2.99 3.31
CA HIS A 54 -2.78 -1.93 4.17
C HIS A 54 -3.16 -0.74 3.30
N VAL A 55 -4.44 -0.35 3.34
CA VAL A 55 -4.99 0.75 2.54
C VAL A 55 -5.61 1.76 3.49
N GLY A 56 -5.10 2.99 3.48
CA GLY A 56 -5.59 4.04 4.36
C GLY A 56 -4.96 5.40 4.06
N PRO A 57 -5.53 6.48 4.62
CA PRO A 57 -4.94 7.81 4.53
C PRO A 57 -3.66 7.91 5.36
N ILE A 58 -2.89 8.98 5.14
CA ILE A 58 -1.78 9.33 6.02
C ILE A 58 -2.33 9.60 7.42
N ALA A 59 -1.78 8.93 8.43
CA ALA A 59 -2.17 9.13 9.82
C ALA A 59 -1.79 10.55 10.27
N SER A 60 -2.80 11.34 10.68
CA SER A 60 -2.58 12.70 11.20
C SER A 60 -2.25 12.71 12.70
N ALA A 61 -2.65 11.66 13.43
CA ALA A 61 -2.30 11.47 14.82
C ALA A 61 -1.15 10.45 14.92
N GLY A 62 -0.08 10.84 15.62
CA GLY A 62 1.04 9.96 15.95
C GLY A 62 0.69 8.94 17.05
N ALA A 63 1.67 8.67 17.93
CA ALA A 63 1.45 7.81 19.09
C ALA A 63 0.39 8.40 20.04
N ARG A 64 -0.46 7.52 20.60
CA ARG A 64 -1.53 7.90 21.55
C ARG A 64 -1.75 6.82 22.60
N VAL A 65 -2.24 7.22 23.76
CA VAL A 65 -2.63 6.30 24.83
C VAL A 65 -3.91 5.57 24.41
N VAL A 66 -3.90 4.23 24.50
CA VAL A 66 -5.03 3.39 24.10
C VAL A 66 -5.88 2.91 25.28
N ALA A 67 -5.35 2.98 26.51
CA ALA A 67 -6.08 2.74 27.76
C ALA A 67 -5.31 3.35 28.95
N THR A 68 -6.04 3.79 29.98
CA THR A 68 -5.50 4.12 31.31
C THR A 68 -6.24 3.29 32.34
N THR A 69 -5.50 2.82 33.33
CA THR A 69 -6.02 2.05 34.48
C THR A 69 -6.95 2.87 35.36
#